data_AF-A5N5P0-F1
#
_entry.id   AF-A5N5P0-F1
#
_cell.length_a   1.000
_cell.length_b   1.000
_cell.length_c   1.000
_cell.angle_alpha   90.00
_cell.angle_beta   90.00
_cell.angle_gamma   90.00
#
_symmetry.space_group_name_H-M   'P 1'
#
loop_
_entity.id
_entity.type
_entity.pdbx_description
1 polymer ?
#
loop_
_entity_poly.entity_id
_entity_poly.type
_entity_poly.pdbx_seq_one_letter_code
_entity_poly.pdbx_strand_id
1 'polypeptide(L)'
;MSPDAFGDVYQEVSPIYWIGSNVCAMSTGRGPGTLDLSTSYTESAMVSASFSYSASDLSADVGFSVSISYTISLSYSVYLSSGQSATINVYPIYAGSLFSKTNIFTGSVYYGRAYRPIGAEYRVTYY
;
A
#
# COMPACT_ATOMS: atom_id res chain seq x y z
N MET A 1 21.00 20.82 -18.02
CA MET A 1 20.96 19.48 -17.39
C MET A 1 21.37 19.68 -15.94
N SER A 2 20.51 19.36 -14.96
CA SER A 2 20.83 19.52 -13.53
C SER A 2 21.79 18.40 -13.09
N PRO A 3 22.76 18.64 -12.18
CA PRO A 3 23.78 17.65 -11.78
C PRO A 3 23.29 16.51 -10.87
N ASP A 4 21.99 16.38 -10.62
CA ASP A 4 21.45 15.62 -9.48
C ASP A 4 21.49 14.08 -9.63
N ALA A 5 22.00 13.53 -10.73
CA ALA A 5 21.86 12.09 -11.03
C ALA A 5 23.00 11.19 -10.53
N PHE A 6 24.15 11.73 -10.09
CA PHE A 6 25.33 10.91 -9.74
C PHE A 6 25.85 11.10 -8.31
N GLY A 7 25.18 11.94 -7.51
CA GLY A 7 25.64 12.34 -6.18
C GLY A 7 24.83 11.82 -5.00
N ASP A 8 23.76 11.06 -5.22
CA ASP A 8 22.81 10.72 -4.16
C ASP A 8 22.80 9.22 -3.88
N VAL A 9 22.88 8.85 -2.60
CA VAL A 9 22.73 7.47 -2.13
C VAL A 9 21.42 7.35 -1.37
N TYR A 10 20.63 6.34 -1.72
CA TYR A 10 19.40 5.97 -0.99
C TYR A 10 19.72 4.87 0.02
N GLN A 11 19.03 4.91 1.16
CA GLN A 11 19.11 3.85 2.16
C GLN A 11 17.77 3.65 2.85
N GLU A 12 17.31 2.41 2.96
CA GLU A 12 16.22 2.04 3.87
C GLU A 12 16.67 2.26 5.33
N VAL A 13 15.88 3.07 6.04
CA VAL A 13 16.07 3.36 7.46
C VAL A 13 15.25 2.41 8.33
N SER A 14 13.99 2.17 7.97
CA SER A 14 13.10 1.29 8.74
C SER A 14 11.85 0.90 7.94
N PRO A 15 11.34 -0.34 8.07
CA PRO A 15 10.08 -0.74 7.46
C PRO A 15 8.87 -0.07 8.13
N ILE A 16 7.81 0.12 7.36
CA ILE A 16 6.52 0.69 7.77
C ILE A 16 5.41 -0.27 7.32
N TYR A 17 4.43 -0.48 8.18
CA TYR A 17 3.23 -1.27 7.88
C TYR A 17 2.00 -0.57 8.43
N TRP A 18 0.94 -0.43 7.63
CA TRP A 18 -0.31 0.19 8.09
C TRP A 18 -1.53 -0.24 7.26
N ILE A 19 -2.71 -0.07 7.84
CA ILE A 19 -4.01 -0.38 7.21
C ILE A 19 -4.69 0.92 6.81
N GLY A 20 -5.10 1.00 5.55
CA GLY A 20 -5.89 2.10 4.98
C GLY A 20 -7.17 2.38 5.75
N SER A 21 -7.56 3.65 5.86
CA SER A 21 -8.84 4.03 6.47
C SER A 21 -10.01 3.98 5.49
N ASN A 22 -9.73 3.95 4.19
CA ASN A 22 -10.76 3.98 3.15
C ASN A 22 -11.09 2.55 2.69
N VAL A 23 -12.38 2.29 2.51
CA VAL A 23 -12.86 1.02 1.99
C VAL A 23 -12.50 0.91 0.51
N CYS A 24 -11.78 -0.15 0.12
CA CYS A 24 -11.42 -0.42 -1.28
C CYS A 24 -12.39 -1.40 -1.97
N ALA A 25 -13.15 -2.19 -1.20
CA ALA A 25 -14.23 -3.04 -1.71
C ALA A 25 -15.25 -3.32 -0.61
N MET A 26 -16.51 -3.60 -1.01
CA MET A 26 -17.60 -3.89 -0.08
C MET A 26 -18.55 -4.93 -0.67
N SER A 27 -19.11 -5.79 0.18
CA SER A 27 -20.21 -6.69 -0.18
C SER A 27 -21.21 -6.76 0.99
N THR A 28 -22.50 -6.71 0.70
CA THR A 28 -23.57 -6.74 1.71
C THR A 28 -24.61 -7.78 1.32
N GLY A 29 -25.12 -8.52 2.29
CA GLY A 29 -26.14 -9.54 2.04
C GLY A 29 -26.88 -9.99 3.28
N ARG A 30 -27.87 -10.85 3.02
CA ARG A 30 -28.74 -11.45 4.04
C ARG A 30 -28.82 -12.95 3.80
N GLY A 31 -28.82 -13.72 4.90
CA GLY A 31 -29.00 -15.16 4.85
C GLY A 31 -30.47 -15.59 4.62
N PRO A 32 -30.71 -16.89 4.37
CA PRO A 32 -29.70 -17.95 4.38
C PRO A 32 -28.86 -17.98 3.11
N GLY A 33 -27.54 -18.17 3.24
CA GLY A 33 -26.63 -18.32 2.10
C GLY A 33 -25.21 -17.87 2.40
N THR A 34 -24.34 -17.98 1.40
CA THR A 34 -22.97 -17.43 1.45
C THR A 34 -22.99 -16.01 0.92
N LEU A 35 -22.43 -15.08 1.69
CA LEU A 35 -22.08 -13.75 1.22
C LEU A 35 -20.63 -13.78 0.74
N ASP A 36 -20.45 -13.62 -0.56
CA ASP A 36 -19.13 -13.63 -1.21
C ASP A 36 -18.65 -12.21 -1.56
N LEU A 37 -17.33 -12.04 -1.51
CA LEU A 37 -16.61 -10.91 -2.07
C LEU A 37 -15.45 -11.48 -2.90
N SER A 38 -15.61 -11.40 -4.22
CA SER A 38 -14.57 -11.77 -5.19
C SER A 38 -14.41 -10.63 -6.18
N THR A 39 -13.32 -9.87 -6.04
CA THR A 39 -13.04 -8.69 -6.87
C THR A 39 -11.54 -8.41 -6.83
N SER A 40 -11.10 -7.32 -7.44
CA SER A 40 -9.74 -6.82 -7.33
C SER A 40 -9.75 -5.30 -7.25
N TYR A 41 -8.74 -4.73 -6.62
CA TYR A 41 -8.48 -3.29 -6.71
C TYR A 41 -7.05 -3.05 -7.17
N THR A 42 -6.82 -1.88 -7.79
CA THR A 42 -5.50 -1.47 -8.25
C THR A 42 -5.13 -0.16 -7.57
N GLU A 43 -3.94 -0.12 -6.99
CA GLU A 43 -3.40 1.09 -6.37
C GLU A 43 -1.93 1.30 -6.72
N SER A 44 -1.55 2.56 -6.89
CA SER A 44 -0.17 2.95 -7.16
C SER A 44 0.68 2.89 -5.91
N ALA A 45 1.96 2.57 -6.08
CA ALA A 45 2.94 2.93 -5.06
C ALA A 45 2.92 4.46 -4.85
N MET A 46 3.24 4.86 -3.64
CA MET A 46 3.21 6.25 -3.23
C MET A 46 4.53 6.61 -2.58
N VAL A 47 5.04 7.79 -2.92
CA VAL A 47 6.26 8.36 -2.34
C VAL A 47 5.93 9.73 -1.78
N SER A 48 6.32 9.96 -0.53
CA SER A 48 6.23 11.26 0.12
C SER A 48 7.64 11.72 0.48
N ALA A 49 8.12 12.72 -0.27
CA ALA A 49 9.42 13.36 -0.09
C ALA A 49 9.32 14.82 -0.52
N SER A 50 10.07 15.70 0.16
CA SER A 50 10.15 17.14 -0.17
C SER A 50 11.30 17.49 -1.10
N PHE A 51 11.93 16.49 -1.71
CA PHE A 51 13.10 16.62 -2.59
C PHE A 51 12.93 15.77 -3.84
N SER A 52 13.63 16.14 -4.91
CA SER A 52 13.71 15.34 -6.14
C SER A 52 14.43 14.03 -5.89
N TYR A 53 13.92 12.95 -6.47
CA TYR A 53 14.49 11.61 -6.35
C TYR A 53 14.47 10.87 -7.69
N SER A 54 15.36 9.89 -7.81
CA SER A 54 15.41 8.93 -8.91
C SER A 54 14.54 7.73 -8.57
N ALA A 55 13.49 7.49 -9.36
CA ALA A 55 12.56 6.39 -9.09
C ALA A 55 13.24 5.01 -9.22
N SER A 56 14.21 4.85 -10.12
CA SER A 56 14.94 3.59 -10.29
C SER A 56 15.81 3.28 -9.09
N ASP A 57 16.56 4.27 -8.61
CA ASP A 57 17.52 4.09 -7.51
C ASP A 57 16.78 3.88 -6.20
N LEU A 58 15.72 4.68 -5.97
CA LEU A 58 14.84 4.49 -4.83
C LEU A 58 14.20 3.11 -4.85
N SER A 59 13.70 2.64 -6.01
CA SER A 59 13.07 1.31 -6.11
C SER A 59 14.04 0.17 -5.81
N ALA A 60 15.32 0.31 -6.20
CA ALA A 60 16.36 -0.68 -5.92
C ALA A 60 16.66 -0.76 -4.42
N ASP A 61 16.65 0.38 -3.73
CA ASP A 61 16.98 0.48 -2.32
C ASP A 61 15.81 0.04 -1.40
N VAL A 62 14.58 0.49 -1.66
CA VAL A 62 13.40 0.09 -0.84
C VAL A 62 12.86 -1.30 -1.19
N GLY A 63 13.41 -1.97 -2.20
CA GLY A 63 13.06 -3.33 -2.57
C GLY A 63 11.71 -3.49 -3.29
N PHE A 64 11.13 -2.41 -3.81
CA PHE A 64 9.94 -2.45 -4.65
C PHE A 64 9.85 -1.28 -5.63
N SER A 65 9.13 -1.48 -6.73
CA SER A 65 8.96 -0.41 -7.71
C SER A 65 8.00 0.67 -7.20
N VAL A 66 8.49 1.90 -7.12
CA VAL A 66 7.71 3.08 -6.69
C VAL A 66 6.94 3.76 -7.83
N SER A 67 7.13 3.31 -9.07
CA SER A 67 6.56 3.92 -10.29
C SER A 67 5.45 3.10 -10.94
N ILE A 68 5.05 1.99 -10.32
CA ILE A 68 4.00 1.11 -10.85
C ILE A 68 2.75 1.10 -9.96
N SER A 69 1.68 0.57 -10.55
CA SER A 69 0.49 0.16 -9.82
C SER A 69 0.49 -1.34 -9.56
N TYR A 70 -0.13 -1.71 -8.46
CA TYR A 70 -0.24 -3.07 -7.96
C TYR A 70 -1.72 -3.45 -7.94
N THR A 71 -2.05 -4.59 -8.53
CA THR A 71 -3.39 -5.15 -8.50
C THR A 71 -3.47 -6.21 -7.41
N ILE A 72 -4.38 -6.03 -6.46
CA ILE A 72 -4.62 -6.95 -5.36
C ILE A 72 -5.92 -7.68 -5.62
N SER A 73 -5.85 -9.00 -5.73
CA SER A 73 -7.02 -9.87 -5.85
C SER A 73 -7.61 -10.14 -4.46
N LEU A 74 -8.92 -10.02 -4.36
CA LEU A 74 -9.69 -10.19 -3.13
C LEU A 74 -10.59 -11.41 -3.25
N SER A 75 -10.59 -12.24 -2.22
CA SER A 75 -11.46 -13.40 -2.11
C SER A 75 -11.76 -13.66 -0.65
N TYR A 76 -13.00 -13.40 -0.24
CA TYR A 76 -13.48 -13.65 1.11
C TYR A 76 -14.96 -13.99 1.11
N SER A 77 -15.37 -14.91 1.97
CA SER A 77 -16.73 -15.39 2.04
C SER A 77 -17.14 -15.63 3.49
N VAL A 78 -18.40 -15.35 3.81
CA VAL A 78 -18.98 -15.65 5.12
C VAL A 78 -20.36 -16.29 4.95
N TYR A 79 -20.65 -17.32 5.73
CA TYR A 79 -21.97 -17.94 5.75
C TYR A 79 -22.92 -17.14 6.66
N LEU A 80 -24.11 -16.85 6.16
CA LEU A 80 -25.18 -16.17 6.88
C LEU A 80 -26.34 -17.15 7.10
N SER A 81 -26.73 -17.34 8.35
CA SER A 81 -27.93 -18.10 8.72
C SER A 81 -29.20 -17.32 8.36
N SER A 82 -30.34 -18.01 8.32
CA SER A 82 -31.64 -17.37 8.10
C SER A 82 -31.86 -16.23 9.10
N GLY A 83 -32.22 -15.05 8.58
CA GLY A 83 -32.46 -13.84 9.36
C GLY A 83 -31.22 -12.98 9.63
N GLN A 84 -30.00 -13.48 9.47
CA GLN A 84 -28.78 -12.69 9.65
C GLN A 84 -28.51 -11.79 8.44
N SER A 85 -28.00 -10.58 8.69
CA SER A 85 -27.46 -9.71 7.64
C SER A 85 -26.02 -9.35 7.96
N ALA A 86 -25.19 -9.11 6.95
CA ALA A 86 -23.82 -8.67 7.16
C ALA A 86 -23.31 -7.79 6.02
N THR A 87 -22.31 -6.98 6.34
CA THR A 87 -21.47 -6.25 5.38
C THR A 87 -20.01 -6.65 5.58
N ILE A 88 -19.35 -7.04 4.50
CA ILE A 88 -17.89 -7.20 4.39
C ILE A 88 -17.34 -5.87 3.88
N ASN A 89 -16.52 -5.19 4.69
CA ASN A 89 -15.72 -4.04 4.27
C ASN A 89 -14.27 -4.47 4.11
N VAL A 90 -13.62 -4.00 3.04
CA VAL A 90 -12.22 -4.33 2.74
C VAL A 90 -11.37 -3.07 2.80
N TYR A 91 -10.25 -3.14 3.50
CA TYR A 91 -9.30 -2.04 3.67
C TYR A 91 -7.93 -2.44 3.11
N PRO A 92 -7.26 -1.59 2.32
CA PRO A 92 -5.94 -1.92 1.79
C PRO A 92 -4.91 -1.98 2.91
N ILE A 93 -3.97 -2.91 2.78
CA ILE A 93 -2.79 -3.02 3.64
C ILE A 93 -1.59 -2.51 2.84
N TYR A 94 -0.80 -1.65 3.44
CA TYR A 94 0.42 -1.12 2.84
C TYR A 94 1.65 -1.58 3.60
N ALA A 95 2.69 -1.92 2.85
CA ALA A 95 4.06 -2.00 3.36
C ALA A 95 4.92 -0.96 2.65
N GLY A 96 5.91 -0.47 3.37
CA GLY A 96 6.80 0.55 2.86
C GLY A 96 8.02 0.71 3.74
N SER A 97 8.75 1.79 3.51
CA SER A 97 9.97 2.09 4.25
C SER A 97 10.10 3.61 4.44
N LEU A 98 10.64 3.99 5.59
CA LEU A 98 11.33 5.26 5.74
C LEU A 98 12.68 5.10 5.03
N PHE A 99 13.03 6.04 4.16
CA PHE A 99 14.31 6.05 3.47
C PHE A 99 15.02 7.39 3.67
N SER A 100 16.34 7.38 3.55
CA SER A 100 17.13 8.61 3.47
C SER A 100 17.80 8.76 2.11
N LYS A 101 17.99 10.01 1.69
CA LYS A 101 18.82 10.39 0.55
C LYS A 101 20.01 11.19 1.07
N THR A 102 21.22 10.73 0.81
CA THR A 102 22.45 11.41 1.21
C THR A 102 23.14 11.99 0.00
N ASN A 103 23.33 13.31 -0.03
CA ASN A 103 24.14 13.96 -1.04
C ASN A 103 25.63 13.78 -0.69
N ILE A 104 26.37 13.05 -1.51
CA ILE A 104 27.77 12.69 -1.24
C ILE A 104 28.73 13.88 -1.31
N PHE A 105 28.34 14.97 -2.00
CA PHE A 105 29.19 16.15 -2.15
C PHE A 105 29.07 17.09 -0.95
N THR A 106 27.87 17.21 -0.37
CA THR A 106 27.61 18.12 0.76
C THR A 106 27.46 17.38 2.10
N GLY A 107 27.32 16.06 2.08
CA GLY A 107 26.98 15.26 3.27
C GLY A 107 25.55 15.47 3.79
N SER A 108 24.72 16.24 3.08
CA SER A 108 23.36 16.53 3.52
C SER A 108 22.46 15.30 3.42
N VAL A 109 21.66 15.06 4.46
CA VAL A 109 20.74 13.92 4.54
C VAL A 109 19.29 14.42 4.54
N TYR A 110 18.48 13.82 3.67
CA TYR A 110 17.06 14.09 3.54
C TYR A 110 16.26 12.81 3.77
N TYR A 111 15.02 12.92 4.26
CA TYR A 111 14.19 11.76 4.60
C TYR A 111 12.87 11.77 3.83
N GLY A 112 12.47 10.59 3.38
CA GLY A 112 11.20 10.37 2.68
C GLY A 112 10.57 9.04 3.09
N ARG A 113 9.34 8.82 2.63
CA ARG A 113 8.61 7.56 2.83
C ARG A 113 8.16 7.03 1.49
N ALA A 114 8.29 5.74 1.28
CA ALA A 114 7.74 5.03 0.12
C ALA A 114 6.86 3.88 0.60
N TYR A 115 5.74 3.63 -0.08
CA TYR A 115 4.82 2.55 0.26
C TYR A 115 4.13 1.97 -0.96
N ARG A 116 3.77 0.69 -0.88
CA ARG A 116 2.98 -0.05 -1.88
C ARG A 116 1.85 -0.82 -1.19
N PRO A 117 0.71 -1.03 -1.86
CA PRO A 117 -0.30 -1.96 -1.36
C PRO A 117 0.25 -3.39 -1.45
N ILE A 118 -0.03 -4.21 -0.44
CA ILE A 118 0.46 -5.60 -0.36
C ILE A 118 -0.64 -6.63 -0.07
N GLY A 119 -1.84 -6.18 0.25
CA GLY A 119 -2.95 -7.06 0.62
C GLY A 119 -4.13 -6.25 1.14
N ALA A 120 -5.05 -6.93 1.83
CA ALA A 120 -6.21 -6.29 2.39
C ALA A 120 -6.66 -6.92 3.71
N GLU A 121 -7.23 -6.09 4.58
CA GLU A 121 -7.93 -6.49 5.79
C GLU A 121 -9.45 -6.55 5.51
N TYR A 122 -10.08 -7.64 5.92
CA TYR A 122 -11.53 -7.83 5.81
C TYR A 122 -12.17 -7.61 7.18
N ARG A 123 -13.17 -6.74 7.24
CA ARG A 123 -13.95 -6.49 8.45
C ARG A 123 -15.43 -6.80 8.18
N VAL A 124 -15.97 -7.74 8.94
CA VAL A 124 -17.38 -8.14 8.84
C VAL A 124 -18.18 -7.47 9.94
N THR A 125 -19.27 -6.80 9.56
CA THR A 125 -20.25 -6.24 10.51
C THR A 125 -21.56 -6.98 10.33
N TYR A 126 -22.08 -7.55 11.41
CA TYR A 126 -23.37 -8.26 11.43
C TYR A 126 -24.48 -7.35 11.96
N TYR A 127 -25.69 -7.55 11.46
CA TYR A 127 -26.91 -6.84 11.85
C TYR A 127 -28.07 -7.81 12.10
#